data_AF-A0A7Z6Y8Y9-F1
#
_entry.id   AF-A0A7Z6Y8Y9-F1
#
_cell.length_a   1.000
_cell.length_b   1.000
_cell.length_c   1.000
_cell.angle_alpha   90.00
_cell.angle_beta   90.00
_cell.angle_gamma   90.00
#
_symmetry.space_group_name_H-M   'P 1'
#
loop_
_entity.id
_entity.type
_entity.pdbx_description
1 polymer ?
#
loop_
_entity_poly.entity_id
_entity_poly.type
_entity_poly.pdbx_seq_one_letter_code
_entity_poly.pdbx_strand_id
1 'polypeptide(L)'
;CVSRARNEKEKQECEKLLTPEAPEARKLLEQEVKKSVKAYLDCVSRARNEKEKQECEKLLTPEARKFLEKQALSCLEKARNEEERKACFKNLPKDLQKNVLAKESLKAYKDCLSQARNEAERKACEKLLTPEARKLLEQEVKKSVKAYLDCVSRARNEKEKQECEKLLTPEARKFLEKQRQQKDKAIKDCLKNANPNDRAAIMKCLDGLSDEEKLKYLQEAREKAVADCLAMAKTDEEKRKCQNLYSDLIQEIQNKRTQNKQNQLSKTERLHQASECLDNLDDPTDQEAIEQCLEGLSDSERALILGIKRQADEVDRIYSDLRSRKTFDNMAAKGYPLLP
;
A
#
# COMPACT_ATOMS: atom_id res chain seq x y z
N CYS A 1 10.29 33.03 -17.31
CA CYS A 1 11.47 33.17 -16.43
C CYS A 1 12.55 32.18 -16.88
N VAL A 2 12.35 30.87 -16.71
CA VAL A 2 13.31 29.81 -17.11
C VAL A 2 13.79 29.92 -18.56
N SER A 3 12.87 30.18 -19.50
CA SER A 3 13.20 30.34 -20.93
C SER A 3 13.97 31.62 -21.30
N ARG A 4 14.16 32.55 -20.35
CA ARG A 4 14.90 33.81 -20.54
C ARG A 4 16.14 33.92 -19.64
N ALA A 5 16.46 32.87 -18.89
CA ALA A 5 17.62 32.85 -18.01
C ALA A 5 18.92 32.80 -18.82
N ARG A 6 19.90 33.63 -18.45
CA ARG A 6 21.19 33.77 -19.15
C ARG A 6 22.28 32.87 -18.56
N ASN A 7 22.05 32.30 -17.38
CA ASN A 7 22.97 31.37 -16.73
C ASN A 7 22.22 30.35 -15.86
N GLU A 8 22.91 29.27 -15.48
CA GLU A 8 22.33 28.16 -14.71
C GLU A 8 21.85 28.61 -13.32
N LYS A 9 22.45 29.66 -12.75
CA LYS A 9 22.06 30.22 -11.46
C LYS A 9 20.71 30.95 -11.54
N GLU A 10 20.50 31.77 -12.58
CA GLU A 10 19.23 32.43 -12.89
C GLU A 10 18.15 31.40 -13.26
N LYS A 11 18.53 30.32 -13.95
CA LYS A 11 17.62 29.23 -14.29
C LYS A 11 17.14 28.50 -13.03
N GLN A 12 18.05 28.15 -12.13
CA GLN A 12 17.73 27.55 -10.83
C GLN A 12 16.89 28.47 -9.94
N GLU A 13 17.10 29.78 -10.00
CA GLU A 13 16.32 30.78 -9.26
C GLU A 13 14.90 30.91 -9.83
N CYS A 14 14.77 30.93 -11.17
CA CYS A 14 13.47 30.86 -11.85
C CYS A 14 12.73 29.53 -11.59
N GLU A 15 13.43 28.40 -11.52
CA GLU A 15 12.85 27.09 -11.20
C GLU A 15 12.37 27.02 -9.74
N LYS A 16 13.12 27.59 -8.79
CA LYS A 16 12.68 27.74 -7.40
C LYS A 16 11.38 28.53 -7.30
N LEU A 17 11.23 29.62 -8.06
CA LEU A 17 10.00 30.42 -8.10
C LEU A 17 8.80 29.69 -8.73
N LEU A 18 9.05 28.68 -9.58
CA LEU A 18 8.01 27.88 -10.23
C LEU A 18 7.57 26.65 -9.41
N THR A 19 8.25 26.35 -8.29
CA THR A 19 7.83 25.26 -7.40
C THR A 19 6.74 25.73 -6.43
N PRO A 20 5.63 24.98 -6.26
CA PRO A 20 4.59 25.26 -5.25
C PRO A 20 5.13 25.29 -3.80
N GLU A 21 6.36 24.84 -3.59
CA GLU A 21 7.04 24.77 -2.30
C GLU A 21 7.91 25.99 -1.98
N ALA A 22 8.00 26.96 -2.89
CA ALA A 22 8.75 28.20 -2.65
C ALA A 22 8.23 28.93 -1.39
N PRO A 23 9.10 29.31 -0.44
CA PRO A 23 8.71 30.04 0.77
C PRO A 23 7.94 31.34 0.49
N GLU A 24 8.26 31.99 -0.64
CA GLU A 24 7.62 33.22 -1.10
C GLU A 24 6.19 32.97 -1.60
N ALA A 25 5.96 31.89 -2.36
CA ALA A 25 4.63 31.47 -2.79
C ALA A 25 3.74 31.11 -1.60
N ARG A 26 4.29 30.45 -0.57
CA ARG A 26 3.57 30.16 0.68
C ARG A 26 3.16 31.42 1.43
N LYS A 27 4.04 32.43 1.50
CA LYS A 27 3.73 33.72 2.14
C LYS A 27 2.63 34.48 1.39
N LEU A 28 2.67 34.48 0.07
CA LEU A 28 1.62 35.09 -0.76
C LEU A 28 0.28 34.38 -0.56
N LEU A 29 0.25 33.04 -0.59
CA LEU A 29 -0.94 32.24 -0.32
C LEU A 29 -1.49 32.50 1.10
N GLU A 30 -0.63 32.59 2.10
CA GLU A 30 -1.03 32.91 3.48
C GLU A 30 -1.66 34.31 3.57
N GLN A 31 -1.11 35.30 2.86
CA GLN A 31 -1.68 36.64 2.79
C GLN A 31 -3.04 36.65 2.09
N GLU A 32 -3.20 35.92 0.99
CA GLU A 32 -4.47 35.77 0.29
C GLU A 32 -5.53 35.10 1.16
N VAL A 33 -5.14 34.02 1.86
CA VAL A 33 -5.99 33.35 2.86
C VAL A 33 -6.44 34.33 3.94
N LYS A 34 -5.53 35.13 4.51
CA LYS A 34 -5.88 36.15 5.52
C LYS A 34 -6.82 37.22 4.96
N LYS A 35 -6.65 37.65 3.71
CA LYS A 35 -7.55 38.61 3.04
C LYS A 35 -8.94 38.02 2.83
N SER A 36 -9.05 36.78 2.35
CA SER A 36 -10.33 36.07 2.20
C SER A 36 -11.06 35.91 3.53
N VAL A 37 -10.34 35.51 4.59
CA VAL A 37 -10.92 35.40 5.94
C VAL A 37 -11.39 36.76 6.47
N LYS A 38 -10.62 37.82 6.26
CA LYS A 38 -11.03 39.18 6.65
C LYS A 38 -12.29 39.62 5.92
N ALA A 39 -12.35 39.43 4.59
CA ALA A 39 -13.53 39.77 3.80
C ALA A 39 -14.77 38.99 4.25
N TYR A 40 -14.61 37.72 4.60
CA TYR A 40 -15.68 36.90 5.18
C TYR A 40 -16.16 37.46 6.53
N LEU A 41 -15.25 37.75 7.46
CA LEU A 41 -15.62 38.29 8.78
C LEU A 41 -16.30 39.66 8.68
N ASP A 42 -15.80 40.52 7.79
CA ASP A 42 -16.40 41.83 7.51
C ASP A 42 -17.82 41.68 6.95
N CYS A 43 -18.04 40.73 6.03
CA CYS A 43 -19.36 40.39 5.48
C CYS A 43 -20.31 39.84 6.57
N VAL A 44 -19.86 38.85 7.35
CA VAL A 44 -20.67 38.22 8.41
C VAL A 44 -21.06 39.21 9.51
N SER A 45 -20.21 40.19 9.81
CA SER A 45 -20.51 41.24 10.78
C SER A 45 -21.69 42.13 10.38
N ARG A 46 -21.96 42.24 9.07
CA ARG A 46 -23.05 43.05 8.50
C ARG A 46 -24.30 42.24 8.18
N ALA A 47 -24.17 40.91 8.09
CA ALA A 47 -25.25 39.99 7.76
C ALA A 47 -26.30 39.94 8.88
N ARG A 48 -27.57 40.17 8.52
CA ARG A 48 -28.73 40.21 9.43
C ARG A 48 -29.47 38.89 9.53
N ASN A 49 -29.31 38.01 8.53
CA ASN A 49 -30.00 36.73 8.46
C ASN A 49 -29.07 35.60 7.99
N GLU A 50 -29.56 34.36 8.09
CA GLU A 50 -28.78 33.18 7.71
C GLU A 50 -28.46 33.10 6.22
N LYS A 51 -29.34 33.63 5.35
CA LYS A 51 -29.11 33.63 3.89
C LYS A 51 -27.94 34.53 3.51
N GLU A 52 -27.86 35.72 4.10
CA GLU A 52 -26.73 36.64 3.92
C GLU A 52 -25.43 36.03 4.43
N LYS A 53 -25.46 35.31 5.56
CA LYS A 53 -24.28 34.57 6.06
C LYS A 53 -23.82 33.49 5.09
N GLN A 54 -24.76 32.75 4.48
CA GLN A 54 -24.46 31.76 3.44
C GLN A 54 -23.86 32.39 2.18
N GLU A 55 -24.24 33.62 1.83
CA GLU A 55 -23.59 34.35 0.74
C GLU A 55 -22.17 34.78 1.10
N CYS A 56 -21.95 35.24 2.34
CA CYS A 56 -20.60 35.53 2.83
C CYS A 56 -19.69 34.31 2.77
N GLU A 57 -20.20 33.10 3.03
CA GLU A 57 -19.44 31.85 2.95
C GLU A 57 -18.83 31.58 1.57
N LYS A 58 -19.37 32.16 0.48
CA LYS A 58 -18.82 32.06 -0.87
C LYS A 58 -17.50 32.83 -1.03
N LEU A 59 -17.21 33.76 -0.12
CA LEU A 59 -15.94 34.51 -0.08
C LEU A 59 -14.78 33.66 0.48
N LEU A 60 -15.08 32.53 1.14
CA LEU A 60 -14.08 31.66 1.73
C LEU A 60 -13.58 30.62 0.72
N THR A 61 -12.30 30.68 0.41
CA THR A 61 -11.61 29.58 -0.30
C THR A 61 -11.47 28.35 0.61
N PRO A 62 -11.26 27.14 0.05
CA PRO A 62 -11.00 25.95 0.85
C PRO A 62 -9.83 26.11 1.83
N GLU A 63 -8.77 26.83 1.42
CA GLU A 63 -7.60 27.16 2.24
C GLU A 63 -7.98 28.12 3.37
N ALA A 64 -8.81 29.13 3.10
CA ALA A 64 -9.34 30.06 4.09
C ALA A 64 -10.24 29.36 5.12
N ARG A 65 -11.08 28.42 4.70
CA ARG A 65 -11.89 27.57 5.60
C ARG A 65 -10.98 26.76 6.54
N LYS A 66 -9.93 26.12 6.01
CA LYS A 66 -8.94 25.37 6.82
C LYS A 66 -8.20 26.28 7.81
N PHE A 67 -7.92 27.52 7.42
CA PHE A 67 -7.26 28.48 8.31
C PHE A 67 -8.19 28.94 9.45
N LEU A 68 -9.45 29.26 9.16
CA LEU A 68 -10.47 29.56 10.17
C LEU A 68 -10.69 28.39 11.13
N GLU A 69 -10.72 27.16 10.60
CA GLU A 69 -10.81 25.95 11.42
C GLU A 69 -9.66 25.84 12.42
N LYS A 70 -8.42 26.05 11.98
CA LYS A 70 -7.23 26.04 12.85
C LYS A 70 -7.29 27.15 13.91
N GLN A 71 -7.75 28.35 13.53
CA GLN A 71 -7.94 29.45 14.50
C GLN A 71 -8.99 29.10 15.55
N ALA A 72 -10.13 28.53 15.14
CA ALA A 72 -11.18 28.12 16.05
C ALA A 72 -10.71 27.02 17.02
N LEU A 73 -9.97 26.02 16.52
CA LEU A 73 -9.36 24.99 17.38
C LEU A 73 -8.37 25.59 18.39
N SER A 74 -7.51 26.53 17.96
CA SER A 74 -6.57 27.21 18.87
C SER A 74 -7.28 28.11 19.90
N CYS A 75 -8.40 28.73 19.51
CA CYS A 75 -9.26 29.49 20.42
C CYS A 75 -9.88 28.57 21.48
N LEU A 76 -10.42 27.41 21.07
CA LEU A 76 -11.01 26.43 21.99
C LEU A 76 -10.00 25.84 22.97
N GLU A 77 -8.75 25.61 22.54
CA GLU A 77 -7.68 25.15 23.44
C GLU A 77 -7.35 26.14 24.56
N LYS A 78 -7.57 27.44 24.31
CA LYS A 78 -7.31 28.50 25.30
C LYS A 78 -8.54 28.85 26.13
N ALA A 79 -9.73 28.50 25.65
CA ALA A 79 -10.99 28.85 26.29
C ALA A 79 -11.14 28.12 27.64
N ARG A 80 -11.41 28.87 28.70
CA ARG A 80 -11.54 28.37 30.08
C ARG A 80 -12.99 28.18 30.51
N ASN A 81 -13.94 28.80 29.81
CA ASN A 81 -15.35 28.78 30.14
C ASN A 81 -16.23 28.66 28.88
N GLU A 82 -17.53 28.45 29.09
CA GLU A 82 -18.48 28.25 27.99
C GLU A 82 -18.71 29.52 27.16
N GLU A 83 -18.54 30.71 27.76
CA GLU A 83 -18.69 31.99 27.06
C GLU A 83 -17.56 32.22 26.04
N GLU A 84 -16.32 31.96 26.44
CA GLU A 84 -15.14 31.98 25.56
C GLU A 84 -15.28 30.94 24.45
N ARG A 85 -15.78 29.73 24.76
CA ARG A 85 -16.05 28.70 23.73
C ARG A 85 -17.11 29.17 22.74
N LYS A 86 -18.21 29.77 23.20
CA LYS A 86 -19.26 30.34 22.34
C LYS A 86 -18.70 31.47 21.45
N ALA A 87 -17.79 32.29 21.99
CA ALA A 87 -17.12 33.34 21.21
C ALA A 87 -16.27 32.76 20.07
N CYS A 88 -15.58 31.63 20.28
CA CYS A 88 -14.80 30.96 19.23
C CYS A 88 -15.65 30.51 18.03
N PHE A 89 -16.96 30.26 18.21
CA PHE A 89 -17.86 29.80 17.14
C PHE A 89 -18.71 30.91 16.52
N LYS A 90 -18.83 32.08 17.15
CA LYS A 90 -19.81 33.14 16.83
C LYS A 90 -19.85 33.54 15.35
N ASN A 91 -18.69 33.56 14.68
CA ASN A 91 -18.55 33.99 13.29
C ASN A 91 -18.19 32.85 12.34
N LEU A 92 -18.28 31.59 12.75
CA LEU A 92 -17.95 30.46 11.87
C LEU A 92 -19.19 30.00 11.07
N PRO A 93 -18.98 29.51 9.82
CA PRO A 93 -19.99 28.78 9.07
C PRO A 93 -20.56 27.60 9.88
N LYS A 94 -21.86 27.29 9.75
CA LYS A 94 -22.49 26.22 10.55
C LYS A 94 -21.89 24.83 10.30
N ASP A 95 -21.52 24.55 9.04
CA ASP A 95 -20.81 23.33 8.66
C ASP A 95 -19.42 23.27 9.30
N LEU A 96 -18.71 24.42 9.33
CA LEU A 96 -17.39 24.52 9.93
C LEU A 96 -17.46 24.36 11.45
N GLN A 97 -18.46 24.93 12.12
CA GLN A 97 -18.68 24.73 13.57
C GLN A 97 -18.84 23.25 13.90
N LYS A 98 -19.69 22.53 13.16
CA LYS A 98 -19.88 21.08 13.33
C LYS A 98 -18.58 20.31 13.14
N ASN A 99 -17.79 20.66 12.12
CA ASN A 99 -16.50 20.02 11.86
C ASN A 99 -15.47 20.31 12.96
N VAL A 100 -15.36 21.56 13.44
CA VAL A 100 -14.49 21.94 14.55
C VAL A 100 -14.86 21.16 15.83
N LEU A 101 -16.15 21.09 16.17
CA LEU A 101 -16.65 20.31 17.31
C LEU A 101 -16.34 18.82 17.17
N ALA A 102 -16.48 18.26 15.96
CA ALA A 102 -16.14 16.88 15.69
C ALA A 102 -14.63 16.61 15.86
N LYS A 103 -13.77 17.52 15.42
CA LYS A 103 -12.31 17.43 15.63
C LYS A 103 -11.91 17.59 17.09
N GLU A 104 -12.56 18.46 17.84
CA GLU A 104 -12.36 18.61 19.28
C GLU A 104 -12.77 17.34 20.04
N SER A 105 -13.94 16.79 19.73
CA SER A 105 -14.42 15.51 20.29
C SER A 105 -13.48 14.35 19.94
N LEU A 106 -12.95 14.31 18.72
CA LEU A 106 -11.97 13.32 18.27
C LEU A 106 -10.61 13.48 18.99
N LYS A 107 -10.19 14.72 19.28
CA LYS A 107 -9.00 14.99 20.10
C LYS A 107 -9.20 14.49 21.54
N ALA A 108 -10.31 14.85 22.18
CA ALA A 108 -10.65 14.38 23.52
C ALA A 108 -10.71 12.84 23.61
N TYR A 109 -11.23 12.19 22.58
CA TYR A 109 -11.21 10.73 22.45
C TYR A 109 -9.78 10.17 22.39
N LYS A 110 -8.90 10.73 21.54
CA LYS A 110 -7.50 10.29 21.42
C LYS A 110 -6.73 10.50 22.72
N ASP A 111 -6.96 11.63 23.38
CA ASP A 111 -6.34 11.94 24.69
C ASP A 111 -6.82 10.93 25.76
N CYS A 112 -8.11 10.65 25.82
CA CYS A 112 -8.68 9.61 26.71
C CYS A 112 -8.12 8.22 26.39
N LEU A 113 -8.05 7.84 25.11
CA LEU A 113 -7.51 6.54 24.69
C LEU A 113 -6.04 6.36 25.08
N SER A 114 -5.25 7.43 25.04
CA SER A 114 -3.83 7.38 25.42
C SER A 114 -3.62 7.04 26.90
N GLN A 115 -4.61 7.36 27.74
CA GLN A 115 -4.60 7.07 29.17
C GLN A 115 -5.29 5.75 29.52
N ALA A 116 -6.15 5.24 28.64
CA ALA A 116 -6.95 4.04 28.86
C ALA A 116 -6.11 2.75 28.87
N ARG A 117 -6.16 2.02 29.99
CA ARG A 117 -5.39 0.78 30.23
C ARG A 117 -6.16 -0.49 29.88
N ASN A 118 -7.49 -0.46 29.91
CA ASN A 118 -8.34 -1.62 29.70
C ASN A 118 -9.46 -1.34 28.66
N GLU A 119 -10.17 -2.39 28.26
CA GLU A 119 -11.24 -2.26 27.25
C GLU A 119 -12.46 -1.47 27.78
N ALA A 120 -12.73 -1.51 29.09
CA ALA A 120 -13.84 -0.79 29.70
C ALA A 120 -13.63 0.74 29.64
N GLU A 121 -12.43 1.22 29.96
CA GLU A 121 -12.01 2.61 29.83
C GLU A 121 -12.05 3.07 28.37
N ARG A 122 -11.57 2.23 27.44
CA ARG A 122 -11.66 2.52 26.00
C ARG A 122 -13.11 2.69 25.53
N LYS A 123 -14.03 1.84 26.01
CA LYS A 123 -15.48 1.98 25.73
C LYS A 123 -16.07 3.24 26.36
N ALA A 124 -15.58 3.68 27.52
CA ALA A 124 -15.95 4.96 28.09
C ALA A 124 -15.46 6.14 27.23
N CYS A 125 -14.23 6.09 26.72
CA CYS A 125 -13.72 7.08 25.78
C CYS A 125 -14.56 7.16 24.49
N GLU A 126 -15.00 6.01 23.95
CA GLU A 126 -15.88 5.99 22.75
C GLU A 126 -17.20 6.78 22.96
N LYS A 127 -17.67 6.94 24.20
CA LYS A 127 -18.86 7.77 24.51
C LYS A 127 -18.60 9.27 24.36
N LEU A 128 -17.34 9.72 24.35
CA LEU A 128 -16.97 11.11 24.11
C LEU A 128 -17.11 11.51 22.63
N LEU A 129 -17.13 10.52 21.72
CA LEU A 129 -17.26 10.76 20.28
C LEU A 129 -18.69 11.08 19.89
N THR A 130 -18.91 12.26 19.32
CA THR A 130 -20.15 12.60 18.61
C THR A 130 -20.30 11.75 17.34
N PRO A 131 -21.51 11.58 16.79
CA PRO A 131 -21.70 10.84 15.53
C PRO A 131 -20.83 11.37 14.38
N GLU A 132 -20.64 12.69 14.30
CA GLU A 132 -19.76 13.34 13.33
C GLU A 132 -18.29 12.99 13.58
N ALA A 133 -17.84 13.01 14.85
CA ALA A 133 -16.47 12.62 15.21
C ALA A 133 -16.20 11.14 14.93
N ARG A 134 -17.18 10.26 15.15
CA ARG A 134 -17.09 8.83 14.79
C ARG A 134 -16.87 8.63 13.29
N LYS A 135 -17.61 9.37 12.45
CA LYS A 135 -17.42 9.32 10.99
C LYS A 135 -16.03 9.80 10.58
N LEU A 136 -15.52 10.87 11.20
CA LEU A 136 -14.15 11.33 10.96
C LEU A 136 -13.11 10.28 11.36
N LEU A 137 -13.26 9.68 12.53
CA LEU A 137 -12.36 8.62 13.00
C LEU A 137 -12.38 7.41 12.06
N GLU A 138 -13.56 6.98 11.61
CA GLU A 138 -13.69 5.88 10.65
C GLU A 138 -13.00 6.20 9.32
N GLN A 139 -13.10 7.44 8.83
CA GLN A 139 -12.38 7.87 7.64
C GLN A 139 -10.87 7.90 7.84
N GLU A 140 -10.38 8.35 8.99
CA GLU A 140 -8.94 8.31 9.34
C GLU A 140 -8.43 6.87 9.37
N VAL A 141 -9.17 5.96 10.00
CA VAL A 141 -8.86 4.53 10.02
C VAL A 141 -8.83 3.95 8.62
N LYS A 142 -9.85 4.21 7.78
CA LYS A 142 -9.88 3.73 6.39
C LYS A 142 -8.69 4.24 5.56
N LYS A 143 -8.31 5.51 5.71
CA LYS A 143 -7.14 6.08 5.04
C LYS A 143 -5.84 5.44 5.52
N SER A 144 -5.69 5.23 6.83
CA SER A 144 -4.52 4.58 7.42
C SER A 144 -4.39 3.11 6.97
N VAL A 145 -5.50 2.36 6.93
CA VAL A 145 -5.53 1.00 6.39
C VAL A 145 -5.19 0.99 4.90
N LYS A 146 -5.74 1.91 4.12
CA LYS A 146 -5.41 2.01 2.69
C LYS A 146 -3.92 2.30 2.47
N ALA A 147 -3.35 3.27 3.19
CA ALA A 147 -1.92 3.57 3.11
C ALA A 147 -1.05 2.36 3.50
N TYR A 148 -1.46 1.60 4.52
CA TYR A 148 -0.80 0.35 4.89
C TYR A 148 -0.87 -0.70 3.77
N LEU A 149 -2.05 -0.95 3.20
CA LEU A 149 -2.20 -1.92 2.10
C LEU A 149 -1.41 -1.51 0.85
N ASP A 150 -1.44 -0.22 0.50
CA ASP A 150 -0.68 0.33 -0.61
C ASP A 150 0.83 0.14 -0.37
N CYS A 151 1.31 0.35 0.86
CA CYS A 151 2.70 0.10 1.23
C CYS A 151 3.07 -1.40 1.18
N VAL A 152 2.26 -2.26 1.81
CA VAL A 152 2.49 -3.72 1.84
C VAL A 152 2.48 -4.32 0.44
N SER A 153 1.66 -3.80 -0.48
CA SER A 153 1.64 -4.27 -1.87
C SER A 153 2.95 -4.04 -2.63
N ARG A 154 3.74 -3.05 -2.18
CA ARG A 154 5.04 -2.69 -2.78
C ARG A 154 6.22 -3.32 -2.04
N ALA A 155 5.99 -3.82 -0.83
CA ALA A 155 7.02 -4.40 0.03
C ALA A 155 7.49 -5.74 -0.52
N ARG A 156 8.80 -5.87 -0.74
CA ARG A 156 9.46 -7.06 -1.29
C ARG A 156 9.96 -8.01 -0.21
N ASN A 157 10.12 -7.53 1.02
CA ASN A 157 10.64 -8.31 2.14
C ASN A 157 9.89 -8.01 3.45
N GLU A 158 10.13 -8.84 4.47
CA GLU A 158 9.45 -8.72 5.77
C GLU A 158 9.83 -7.44 6.52
N LYS A 159 11.05 -6.92 6.33
CA LYS A 159 11.49 -5.67 6.96
C LYS A 159 10.70 -4.46 6.42
N GLU A 160 10.49 -4.39 5.11
CA GLU A 160 9.67 -3.36 4.47
C GLU A 160 8.21 -3.46 4.94
N LYS A 161 7.67 -4.67 5.12
CA LYS A 161 6.33 -4.87 5.68
C LYS A 161 6.22 -4.35 7.12
N GLN A 162 7.23 -4.60 7.95
CA GLN A 162 7.29 -4.06 9.32
C GLN A 162 7.37 -2.52 9.33
N GLU A 163 8.05 -1.92 8.36
CA GLU A 163 8.03 -0.46 8.21
C GLU A 163 6.65 0.06 7.80
N CYS A 164 5.93 -0.66 6.93
CA CYS A 164 4.56 -0.32 6.59
C CYS A 164 3.62 -0.34 7.81
N GLU A 165 3.83 -1.23 8.79
CA GLU A 165 3.02 -1.26 10.02
C GLU A 165 3.11 0.05 10.82
N LYS A 166 4.19 0.83 10.67
CA LYS A 166 4.32 2.15 11.30
C LYS A 166 3.33 3.19 10.73
N LEU A 167 2.76 2.95 9.55
CA LEU A 167 1.72 3.79 8.95
C LEU A 167 0.34 3.58 9.59
N LEU A 168 0.15 2.48 10.32
CA LEU A 168 -1.12 2.18 10.98
C LEU A 168 -1.26 2.96 12.29
N THR A 169 -2.35 3.71 12.44
CA THR A 169 -2.74 4.26 13.75
C THR A 169 -3.17 3.14 14.71
N PRO A 170 -3.11 3.34 16.04
CA PRO A 170 -3.57 2.35 17.01
C PRO A 170 -5.00 1.85 16.76
N GLU A 171 -5.89 2.75 16.33
CA GLU A 171 -7.26 2.42 15.98
C GLU A 171 -7.35 1.60 14.69
N ALA A 172 -6.52 1.90 13.69
CA ALA A 172 -6.44 1.12 12.45
C ALA A 172 -5.90 -0.30 12.70
N ARG A 173 -4.89 -0.44 13.56
CA ARG A 173 -4.39 -1.75 14.00
C ARG A 173 -5.48 -2.57 14.69
N LYS A 174 -6.19 -1.95 15.65
CA LYS A 174 -7.32 -2.60 16.36
C LYS A 174 -8.45 -2.97 15.40
N PHE A 175 -8.72 -2.15 14.39
CA PHE A 175 -9.71 -2.45 13.36
C PHE A 175 -9.31 -3.69 12.54
N LEU A 176 -8.06 -3.74 12.07
CA LEU A 176 -7.53 -4.89 11.33
C LEU A 176 -7.50 -6.16 12.19
N GLU A 177 -7.12 -6.05 13.46
CA GLU A 177 -7.13 -7.17 14.39
C GLU A 177 -8.53 -7.73 14.62
N LYS A 178 -9.54 -6.86 14.83
CA LYS A 178 -10.94 -7.29 14.95
C LYS A 178 -11.44 -7.98 13.69
N GLN A 179 -11.10 -7.43 12.52
CA GLN A 179 -11.44 -8.06 11.24
C GLN A 179 -10.79 -9.44 11.10
N ARG A 180 -9.52 -9.58 11.50
CA ARG A 180 -8.82 -10.86 11.52
C ARG A 180 -9.49 -11.83 12.48
N GLN A 181 -9.78 -11.43 13.72
CA GLN A 181 -10.48 -12.28 14.70
C GLN A 181 -11.86 -12.73 14.22
N GLN A 182 -12.62 -11.86 13.54
CA GLN A 182 -13.91 -12.21 12.95
C GLN A 182 -13.76 -13.23 11.82
N LYS A 183 -12.79 -13.04 10.93
CA LYS A 183 -12.45 -14.01 9.88
C LYS A 183 -12.02 -15.35 10.49
N ASP A 184 -11.11 -15.31 11.47
CA ASP A 184 -10.62 -16.50 12.16
C ASP A 184 -11.78 -17.29 12.80
N LYS A 185 -12.70 -16.58 13.45
CA LYS A 185 -13.92 -17.20 14.01
C LYS A 185 -14.80 -17.81 12.91
N ALA A 186 -15.06 -17.08 11.83
CA ALA A 186 -15.88 -17.56 10.73
C ALA A 186 -15.29 -18.81 10.06
N ILE A 187 -13.96 -18.85 9.86
CA ILE A 187 -13.25 -20.00 9.30
C ILE A 187 -13.38 -21.21 10.24
N LYS A 188 -13.12 -21.02 11.55
CA LYS A 188 -13.23 -22.09 12.55
C LYS A 188 -14.66 -22.63 12.66
N ASP A 189 -15.66 -21.75 12.65
CA ASP A 189 -17.06 -22.13 12.67
C ASP A 189 -17.46 -22.88 11.37
N CYS A 190 -16.95 -22.46 10.21
CA CYS A 190 -17.17 -23.16 8.94
C CYS A 190 -16.56 -24.57 8.96
N LEU A 191 -15.28 -24.70 9.36
CA LEU A 191 -14.59 -25.98 9.41
C LEU A 191 -15.21 -26.95 10.43
N LYS A 192 -15.70 -26.44 11.56
CA LYS A 192 -16.37 -27.24 12.58
C LYS A 192 -17.66 -27.89 12.04
N ASN A 193 -18.36 -27.21 11.15
CA ASN A 193 -19.63 -27.69 10.59
C ASN A 193 -19.46 -28.42 9.24
N ALA A 194 -18.28 -28.31 8.62
CA ALA A 194 -17.97 -29.01 7.37
C ALA A 194 -17.75 -30.50 7.64
N ASN A 195 -18.18 -31.34 6.71
CA ASN A 195 -17.86 -32.77 6.75
C ASN A 195 -16.34 -32.96 6.55
N PRO A 196 -15.63 -33.61 7.50
CA PRO A 196 -14.18 -33.84 7.40
C PRO A 196 -13.73 -34.62 6.15
N ASN A 197 -14.64 -35.39 5.55
CA ASN A 197 -14.38 -36.16 4.32
C ASN A 197 -14.82 -35.40 3.04
N ASP A 198 -15.53 -34.28 3.17
CA ASP A 198 -15.94 -33.44 2.04
C ASP A 198 -14.89 -32.36 1.77
N ARG A 199 -13.94 -32.73 0.92
CA ARG A 199 -12.87 -31.85 0.46
C ARG A 199 -13.37 -30.52 -0.12
N ALA A 200 -14.46 -30.54 -0.89
CA ALA A 200 -14.94 -29.33 -1.55
C ALA A 200 -15.51 -28.35 -0.53
N ALA A 201 -16.27 -28.85 0.45
CA ALA A 201 -16.77 -28.05 1.56
C ALA A 201 -15.63 -27.44 2.40
N ILE A 202 -14.60 -28.21 2.71
CA ILE A 202 -13.44 -27.74 3.47
C ILE A 202 -12.68 -26.64 2.71
N MET A 203 -12.39 -26.85 1.43
CA MET A 203 -11.68 -25.86 0.61
C MET A 203 -12.48 -24.57 0.43
N LYS A 204 -13.81 -24.66 0.39
CA LYS A 204 -14.69 -23.48 0.36
C LYS A 204 -14.60 -22.65 1.64
N CYS A 205 -14.45 -23.28 2.81
CA CYS A 205 -14.23 -22.57 4.07
C CYS A 205 -12.89 -21.82 4.13
N LEU A 206 -11.92 -22.28 3.35
CA LEU A 206 -10.53 -21.80 3.35
C LEU A 206 -10.21 -20.92 2.13
N ASP A 207 -11.24 -20.53 1.39
CA ASP A 207 -11.08 -19.75 0.17
C ASP A 207 -10.50 -18.36 0.47
N GLY A 208 -9.65 -17.88 -0.43
CA GLY A 208 -8.94 -16.60 -0.27
C GLY A 208 -7.80 -16.58 0.77
N LEU A 209 -7.52 -17.69 1.46
CA LEU A 209 -6.34 -17.82 2.32
C LEU A 209 -5.09 -18.23 1.54
N SER A 210 -3.92 -17.82 2.03
CA SER A 210 -2.64 -18.36 1.55
C SER A 210 -2.49 -19.83 1.93
N ASP A 211 -1.69 -20.59 1.17
CA ASP A 211 -1.48 -22.03 1.47
C ASP A 211 -0.88 -22.26 2.86
N GLU A 212 -0.10 -21.31 3.37
CA GLU A 212 0.44 -21.32 4.74
C GLU A 212 -0.66 -21.19 5.80
N GLU A 213 -1.60 -20.27 5.60
CA GLU A 213 -2.75 -20.09 6.49
C GLU A 213 -3.71 -21.29 6.41
N LYS A 214 -3.98 -21.81 5.20
CA LYS A 214 -4.80 -23.01 5.01
C LYS A 214 -4.26 -24.19 5.81
N LEU A 215 -2.95 -24.43 5.73
CA LEU A 215 -2.30 -25.51 6.49
C LEU A 215 -2.47 -25.34 7.99
N LYS A 216 -2.30 -24.12 8.52
CA LYS A 216 -2.47 -23.85 9.95
C LYS A 216 -3.90 -24.16 10.42
N TYR A 217 -4.90 -23.71 9.68
CA TYR A 217 -6.31 -23.99 10.00
C TYR A 217 -6.67 -25.46 9.88
N LEU A 218 -6.17 -26.14 8.83
CA LEU A 218 -6.40 -27.56 8.62
C LEU A 218 -5.73 -28.43 9.70
N GLN A 219 -4.54 -28.06 10.16
CA GLN A 219 -3.87 -28.76 11.27
C GLN A 219 -4.67 -28.64 12.57
N GLU A 220 -5.11 -27.43 12.94
CA GLU A 220 -5.95 -27.22 14.13
C GLU A 220 -7.28 -27.98 14.03
N ALA A 221 -7.93 -27.96 12.85
CA ALA A 221 -9.17 -28.70 12.62
C ALA A 221 -8.96 -30.22 12.66
N ARG A 222 -7.84 -30.71 12.10
CA ARG A 222 -7.48 -32.13 12.09
C ARG A 222 -7.27 -32.64 13.51
N GLU A 223 -6.48 -31.96 14.33
CA GLU A 223 -6.22 -32.38 15.72
C GLU A 223 -7.52 -32.58 16.48
N LYS A 224 -8.46 -31.65 16.34
CA LYS A 224 -9.78 -31.73 16.97
C LYS A 224 -10.63 -32.87 16.40
N ALA A 225 -10.74 -32.96 15.07
CA ALA A 225 -11.56 -33.99 14.42
C ALA A 225 -11.04 -35.41 14.70
N VAL A 226 -9.72 -35.60 14.72
CA VAL A 226 -9.07 -36.86 15.08
C VAL A 226 -9.37 -37.21 16.54
N ALA A 227 -9.24 -36.25 17.47
CA ALA A 227 -9.56 -36.49 18.88
C ALA A 227 -11.03 -36.89 19.09
N ASP A 228 -11.96 -36.14 18.48
CA ASP A 228 -13.40 -36.41 18.56
C ASP A 228 -13.75 -37.79 17.96
N CYS A 229 -13.12 -38.16 16.84
CA CYS A 229 -13.32 -39.45 16.18
C CYS A 229 -12.74 -40.62 17.00
N LEU A 230 -11.52 -40.46 17.55
CA LEU A 230 -10.88 -41.50 18.37
C LEU A 230 -11.63 -41.77 19.67
N ALA A 231 -12.30 -40.76 20.24
CA ALA A 231 -13.13 -40.94 21.43
C ALA A 231 -14.35 -41.86 21.19
N MET A 232 -14.81 -41.95 19.94
CA MET A 232 -15.97 -42.76 19.54
C MET A 232 -15.59 -44.10 18.88
N ALA A 233 -14.34 -44.24 18.43
CA ALA A 233 -13.86 -45.42 17.73
C ALA A 233 -13.75 -46.65 18.66
N LYS A 234 -14.36 -47.76 18.26
CA LYS A 234 -14.39 -49.01 19.05
C LYS A 234 -13.44 -50.07 18.50
N THR A 235 -13.07 -49.95 17.23
CA THR A 235 -12.20 -50.89 16.51
C THR A 235 -10.89 -50.21 16.09
N ASP A 236 -9.84 -51.01 15.91
CA ASP A 236 -8.55 -50.47 15.44
C ASP A 236 -8.61 -50.00 13.99
N GLU A 237 -9.55 -50.51 13.18
CA GLU A 237 -9.80 -50.02 11.83
C GLU A 237 -10.43 -48.62 11.83
N GLU A 238 -11.41 -48.37 12.70
CA GLU A 238 -11.99 -47.04 12.90
C GLU A 238 -10.94 -46.05 13.40
N LYS A 239 -10.08 -46.45 14.33
CA LYS A 239 -8.99 -45.60 14.83
C LYS A 239 -8.01 -45.21 13.71
N ARG A 240 -7.67 -46.14 12.82
CA ARG A 240 -6.84 -45.84 11.63
C ARG A 240 -7.53 -44.85 10.69
N LYS A 241 -8.83 -45.04 10.43
CA LYS A 241 -9.62 -44.09 9.61
C LYS A 241 -9.66 -42.69 10.24
N CYS A 242 -9.82 -42.60 11.57
CA CYS A 242 -9.77 -41.33 12.29
C CYS A 242 -8.43 -40.61 12.13
N GLN A 243 -7.30 -41.31 12.24
CA GLN A 243 -5.97 -40.70 12.13
C GLN A 243 -5.66 -40.10 10.73
N ASN A 244 -6.32 -40.62 9.70
CA ASN A 244 -6.14 -40.18 8.31
C ASN A 244 -7.01 -38.96 7.94
N LEU A 245 -7.91 -38.50 8.81
CA LEU A 245 -8.71 -37.29 8.56
C LEU A 245 -7.82 -36.10 8.23
N TYR A 246 -8.21 -35.34 7.18
CA TYR A 246 -7.48 -34.20 6.63
C TYR A 246 -6.03 -34.48 6.15
N SER A 247 -5.49 -35.69 6.33
CA SER A 247 -4.09 -36.00 6.02
C SER A 247 -3.79 -35.83 4.54
N ASP A 248 -4.64 -36.39 3.68
CA ASP A 248 -4.49 -36.32 2.23
C ASP A 248 -4.56 -34.88 1.72
N LEU A 249 -5.49 -34.08 2.27
CA LEU A 249 -5.65 -32.68 1.90
C LEU A 249 -4.46 -31.82 2.34
N ILE A 250 -3.95 -32.04 3.55
CA ILE A 250 -2.76 -31.36 4.07
C ILE A 250 -1.55 -31.71 3.21
N GLN A 251 -1.35 -32.99 2.90
CA GLN A 251 -0.23 -33.46 2.09
C GLN A 251 -0.32 -32.91 0.66
N GLU A 252 -1.52 -32.81 0.08
CA GLU A 252 -1.70 -32.19 -1.23
C GLU A 252 -1.33 -30.71 -1.23
N ILE A 253 -1.75 -29.94 -0.22
CA ILE A 253 -1.40 -28.52 -0.11
C ILE A 253 0.11 -28.34 0.12
N GLN A 254 0.73 -29.20 0.93
CA GLN A 254 2.18 -29.23 1.12
C GLN A 254 2.91 -29.56 -0.19
N ASN A 255 2.47 -30.57 -0.93
CA ASN A 255 3.04 -30.95 -2.20
C ASN A 255 2.88 -29.84 -3.24
N LYS A 256 1.71 -29.19 -3.31
CA LYS A 256 1.49 -28.01 -4.16
C LYS A 256 2.40 -26.85 -3.78
N ARG A 257 2.61 -26.61 -2.48
CA ARG A 257 3.54 -25.58 -2.01
C ARG A 257 4.99 -25.91 -2.36
N THR A 258 5.40 -27.17 -2.23
CA THR A 258 6.74 -27.65 -2.61
C THR A 258 6.92 -27.59 -4.12
N GLN A 259 5.93 -28.01 -4.90
CA GLN A 259 5.90 -27.87 -6.36
C GLN A 259 5.93 -26.41 -6.77
N ASN A 260 5.19 -25.50 -6.13
CA ASN A 260 5.23 -24.07 -6.45
C ASN A 260 6.57 -23.43 -6.06
N LYS A 261 7.22 -23.91 -4.98
CA LYS A 261 8.59 -23.51 -4.61
C LYS A 261 9.66 -24.08 -5.54
N GLN A 262 9.45 -25.28 -6.11
CA GLN A 262 10.34 -25.92 -7.08
C GLN A 262 10.11 -25.39 -8.51
N ASN A 263 8.86 -25.09 -8.88
CA ASN A 263 8.43 -24.51 -10.16
C ASN A 263 8.66 -22.99 -10.21
N GLN A 264 8.92 -22.34 -9.08
CA GLN A 264 9.85 -21.23 -9.08
C GLN A 264 11.24 -21.79 -9.41
N LEU A 265 11.44 -22.22 -10.66
CA LEU A 265 12.77 -22.40 -11.26
C LEU A 265 13.63 -21.28 -10.70
N SER A 266 14.79 -21.64 -10.13
CA SER A 266 15.70 -20.65 -9.57
C SER A 266 15.81 -19.53 -10.58
N LYS A 267 15.76 -18.27 -10.14
CA LYS A 267 15.79 -17.12 -11.05
C LYS A 267 16.88 -17.30 -12.12
N THR A 268 17.99 -17.90 -11.73
CA THR A 268 19.10 -18.36 -12.57
C THR A 268 18.73 -19.39 -13.63
N GLU A 269 17.97 -20.45 -13.34
CA GLU A 269 17.57 -21.47 -14.33
C GLU A 269 16.62 -20.91 -15.40
N ARG A 270 15.62 -20.09 -15.02
CA ARG A 270 14.72 -19.45 -16.01
C ARG A 270 15.46 -18.46 -16.89
N LEU A 271 16.38 -17.68 -16.32
CA LEU A 271 17.21 -16.78 -17.09
C LEU A 271 18.17 -17.54 -18.02
N HIS A 272 18.70 -18.68 -17.57
CA HIS A 272 19.61 -19.51 -18.36
C HIS A 272 18.90 -20.19 -19.53
N GLN A 273 17.73 -20.79 -19.31
CA GLN A 273 16.92 -21.39 -20.37
C GLN A 273 16.49 -20.37 -21.44
N ALA A 274 16.08 -19.17 -21.02
CA ALA A 274 15.75 -18.10 -21.94
C ALA A 274 16.98 -17.60 -22.71
N SER A 275 18.15 -17.52 -22.07
CA SER A 275 19.42 -17.20 -22.75
C SER A 275 19.77 -18.26 -23.80
N GLU A 276 19.74 -19.54 -23.44
CA GLU A 276 20.03 -20.65 -24.35
C GLU A 276 19.05 -20.68 -25.53
N CYS A 277 17.76 -20.42 -25.30
CA CYS A 277 16.77 -20.32 -26.37
C CYS A 277 17.12 -19.20 -27.35
N LEU A 278 17.43 -18.01 -26.83
CA LEU A 278 17.81 -16.86 -27.66
C LEU A 278 19.09 -17.12 -28.45
N ASP A 279 20.06 -17.86 -27.90
CA ASP A 279 21.34 -18.14 -28.56
C ASP A 279 21.23 -19.17 -29.68
N ASN A 280 20.18 -20.01 -29.64
CA ASN A 280 19.89 -21.02 -30.66
C ASN A 280 18.83 -20.57 -31.69
N LEU A 281 18.45 -19.29 -31.71
CA LEU A 281 17.51 -18.79 -32.71
C LEU A 281 18.13 -18.78 -34.12
N ASP A 282 17.41 -19.34 -35.08
CA ASP A 282 17.80 -19.34 -36.50
C ASP A 282 17.83 -17.92 -37.10
N ASP A 283 16.88 -17.07 -36.72
CA ASP A 283 16.86 -15.64 -37.03
C ASP A 283 16.81 -14.80 -35.73
N PRO A 284 17.91 -14.14 -35.33
CA PRO A 284 17.97 -13.34 -34.12
C PRO A 284 17.20 -12.02 -34.22
N THR A 285 16.56 -11.72 -35.35
CA THR A 285 15.69 -10.54 -35.57
C THR A 285 14.20 -10.87 -35.54
N ASP A 286 13.82 -12.15 -35.48
CA ASP A 286 12.43 -12.59 -35.38
C ASP A 286 11.85 -12.26 -33.99
N GLN A 287 11.01 -11.22 -33.95
CA GLN A 287 10.36 -10.76 -32.73
C GLN A 287 9.42 -11.80 -32.12
N GLU A 288 8.76 -12.62 -32.94
CA GLU A 288 7.81 -13.62 -32.45
C GLU A 288 8.56 -14.78 -31.77
N ALA A 289 9.68 -15.23 -32.36
CA ALA A 289 10.55 -16.23 -31.76
C ALA A 289 11.27 -15.74 -30.49
N ILE A 290 11.69 -14.47 -30.46
CA ILE A 290 12.27 -13.83 -29.27
C ILE A 290 11.23 -13.76 -28.15
N GLU A 291 9.99 -13.38 -28.45
CA GLU A 291 8.92 -13.30 -27.45
C GLU A 291 8.58 -14.68 -26.86
N GLN A 292 8.60 -15.73 -27.69
CA GLN A 292 8.44 -17.11 -27.25
C GLN A 292 9.58 -17.56 -26.33
N CYS A 293 10.85 -17.25 -26.66
CA CYS A 293 11.99 -17.55 -25.78
C CYS A 293 11.95 -16.80 -24.43
N LEU A 294 11.25 -15.66 -24.37
CA LEU A 294 11.12 -14.82 -23.18
C LEU A 294 9.80 -15.04 -22.42
N GLU A 295 9.01 -16.04 -22.82
CA GLU A 295 7.73 -16.36 -22.19
C GLU A 295 7.94 -16.78 -20.73
N GLY A 296 7.10 -16.26 -19.82
CA GLY A 296 7.20 -16.57 -18.38
C GLY A 296 8.26 -15.79 -17.58
N LEU A 297 9.02 -14.89 -18.21
CA LEU A 297 9.89 -13.92 -17.53
C LEU A 297 9.15 -12.62 -17.19
N SER A 298 9.47 -12.00 -16.04
CA SER A 298 9.00 -10.65 -15.71
C SER A 298 9.66 -9.58 -16.58
N ASP A 299 9.05 -8.40 -16.69
CA ASP A 299 9.61 -7.27 -17.47
C ASP A 299 11.04 -6.92 -17.07
N SER A 300 11.35 -6.99 -15.78
CA SER A 300 12.70 -6.73 -15.25
C SER A 300 13.73 -7.80 -15.63
N GLU A 301 13.29 -9.05 -15.80
CA GLU A 301 14.14 -10.17 -16.20
C GLU A 301 14.36 -10.17 -17.71
N ARG A 302 13.32 -9.88 -18.50
CA ARG A 302 13.40 -9.68 -19.95
C ARG A 302 14.41 -8.59 -20.31
N ALA A 303 14.33 -7.45 -19.63
CA ALA A 303 15.25 -6.33 -19.83
C ALA A 303 16.71 -6.70 -19.50
N LEU A 304 16.93 -7.53 -18.47
CA LEU A 304 18.26 -7.98 -18.07
C LEU A 304 18.90 -8.90 -19.13
N ILE A 305 18.19 -9.94 -19.59
CA ILE A 305 18.71 -10.88 -20.59
C ILE A 305 19.00 -10.17 -21.92
N LEU A 306 18.06 -9.37 -22.42
CA LEU A 306 18.24 -8.61 -23.66
C LEU A 306 19.36 -7.56 -23.53
N GLY A 307 19.63 -7.07 -22.32
CA GLY A 307 20.79 -6.23 -22.03
C GLY A 307 22.12 -6.98 -22.17
N ILE A 308 22.23 -8.15 -21.53
CA ILE A 308 23.42 -9.00 -21.57
C ILE A 308 23.71 -9.47 -23.00
N LYS A 309 22.67 -9.88 -23.75
CA LYS A 309 22.83 -10.34 -25.14
C LYS A 309 23.37 -9.24 -26.06
N ARG A 310 22.83 -8.01 -25.96
CA ARG A 310 23.37 -6.86 -26.72
C ARG A 310 24.83 -6.57 -26.41
N GLN A 311 25.24 -6.72 -25.14
CA GLN A 311 26.64 -6.57 -24.76
C GLN A 311 27.52 -7.67 -25.36
N ALA A 312 27.04 -8.92 -25.40
CA ALA A 312 27.75 -10.03 -26.03
C ALA A 312 27.92 -9.79 -27.55
N ASP A 313 26.84 -9.39 -28.24
CA ASP A 313 26.89 -9.07 -29.67
C ASP A 313 27.87 -7.93 -30.00
N GLU A 314 27.95 -6.92 -29.11
CA GLU A 314 28.88 -5.80 -29.26
C GLU A 314 30.34 -6.26 -29.07
N VAL A 315 30.61 -7.12 -28.09
CA VAL A 315 31.94 -7.72 -27.88
C VAL A 315 32.34 -8.58 -29.07
N ASP A 316 31.44 -9.39 -29.63
CA ASP A 316 31.72 -10.23 -30.79
C ASP A 316 32.02 -9.39 -32.05
N ARG A 317 31.29 -8.29 -32.26
CA ARG A 317 31.60 -7.34 -33.34
C ARG A 317 33.00 -6.75 -33.19
N ILE A 318 33.35 -6.27 -32.00
CA ILE A 318 34.68 -5.73 -31.71
C ILE A 318 35.76 -6.79 -31.96
N TYR A 319 35.53 -8.02 -31.54
CA TYR A 319 36.47 -9.12 -31.72
C TYR A 319 36.64 -9.49 -33.20
N SER A 320 35.55 -9.50 -33.97
CA SER A 320 35.58 -9.72 -35.43
C SER A 320 36.34 -8.61 -36.16
N ASP A 321 36.13 -7.35 -35.78
CA ASP A 321 36.85 -6.20 -36.33
C ASP A 321 38.35 -6.27 -36.03
N LEU A 322 38.72 -6.59 -34.78
CA LEU A 322 40.11 -6.79 -34.38
C LEU A 322 40.77 -7.94 -35.14
N ARG A 323 40.07 -9.07 -35.31
CA ARG A 323 40.55 -10.21 -36.09
C ARG A 323 40.74 -9.84 -37.56
N SER A 324 39.80 -9.09 -38.14
CA SER A 324 39.88 -8.64 -39.53
C SER A 324 41.06 -7.68 -39.75
N ARG A 325 41.25 -6.71 -38.84
CA ARG A 325 42.41 -5.80 -38.84
C ARG A 325 43.74 -6.56 -38.70
N LYS A 326 43.83 -7.50 -37.76
CA LYS A 326 45.05 -8.33 -37.60
C LYS A 326 45.35 -9.16 -38.86
N THR A 327 44.31 -9.65 -39.53
CA THR A 327 44.46 -10.39 -40.79
C THR A 327 44.93 -9.46 -41.91
N PHE A 328 44.38 -8.25 -41.98
CA PHE A 328 44.80 -7.19 -42.90
C PHE A 328 46.27 -6.77 -42.66
N ASP A 329 46.67 -6.51 -41.42
CA ASP A 329 48.04 -6.16 -41.04
C ASP A 329 49.03 -7.30 -41.37
N ASN A 330 48.62 -8.55 -41.16
CA ASN A 330 49.43 -9.72 -41.53
C ASN A 330 49.57 -9.88 -43.06
N MET A 331 48.54 -9.53 -43.83
CA MET A 331 48.61 -9.52 -45.30
C MET A 331 49.50 -8.37 -45.81
N ALA A 332 49.41 -7.19 -45.20
CA ALA A 332 50.28 -6.04 -45.47
C ALA A 332 51.76 -6.38 -45.21
N ALA A 333 52.05 -7.00 -44.05
CA ALA A 333 53.41 -7.38 -43.66
C ALA A 333 54.04 -8.45 -44.57
N LYS A 334 53.22 -9.25 -45.26
CA LYS A 334 53.67 -10.26 -46.24
C LYS A 334 53.78 -9.72 -47.67
N GLY A 335 53.54 -8.43 -47.89
CA GLY A 335 53.72 -7.76 -49.18
C GLY A 335 52.61 -8.05 -50.20
N TYR A 336 51.44 -8.53 -49.76
CA TYR A 336 50.29 -8.65 -50.66
C TYR A 336 49.80 -7.25 -51.05
N PRO A 337 49.54 -6.97 -52.35
CA PRO A 337 49.05 -5.69 -52.79
C PRO A 337 47.64 -5.45 -52.22
N LEU A 338 47.53 -4.48 -51.31
CA LEU A 338 46.26 -4.00 -50.80
C LEU A 338 45.72 -2.99 -51.82
N LEU A 339 44.60 -3.31 -52.47
CA LEU A 339 43.88 -2.32 -53.28
C LEU A 339 43.42 -1.16 -52.37
N PRO A 340 43.47 0.09 -52.86
CA PRO A 340 43.27 1.29 -52.04
C PRO A 340 41.91 1.37 -51.34
#